data_AF-A0A0C2D4T4-F1
#
_entry.id   AF-A0A0C2D4T4-F1
#
_cell.length_a   1.000
_cell.length_b   1.000
_cell.length_c   1.000
_cell.angle_alpha   90.00
_cell.angle_beta   90.00
_cell.angle_gamma   90.00
#
_symmetry.space_group_name_H-M   'P 1'
#
loop_
_entity.id
_entity.type
_entity.pdbx_description
1 polymer ?
#
loop_
_entity_poly.entity_id
_entity_poly.type
_entity_poly.pdbx_seq_one_letter_code
_entity_poly.pdbx_strand_id
1 'polypeptide(L)'
;MKTVLLLVSLLVVLYAKKITMQTRRTGSLRAKLIATKQLQHYVEKQRAKRVGILKRGSEPFRDFYDDFYIGEAISDTGTSWIGAPQQVIDNVVDATGADYDFFQDIYTVPCNNMDTLPPFNVTINGKEYSIPSSEYVLDLGLGNGTCALTFFAMDDSNGSDPTWILGDTFIRTFCNIYDVGGKQIGFAKAKHGKI
;
A
#
# COMPACT_ATOMS: atom_id res chain seq x y z
N MET A 1 34.11 -35.66 -7.96
CA MET A 1 33.27 -34.46 -8.19
C MET A 1 32.22 -34.24 -7.10
N LYS A 2 31.41 -35.24 -6.71
CA LYS A 2 30.34 -35.09 -5.68
C LYS A 2 30.85 -34.67 -4.29
N THR A 3 31.99 -35.21 -3.86
CA THR A 3 32.63 -34.88 -2.56
C THR A 3 33.14 -33.45 -2.48
N VAL A 4 33.67 -32.91 -3.58
CA VAL A 4 34.15 -31.52 -3.65
C VAL A 4 32.96 -30.56 -3.55
N LEU A 5 31.85 -30.86 -4.23
CA LEU A 5 30.63 -30.05 -4.15
C LEU A 5 30.06 -30.00 -2.72
N LEU A 6 30.06 -31.13 -2.02
CA LEU A 6 29.61 -31.24 -0.63
C LEU A 6 30.49 -30.44 0.35
N LEU A 7 31.81 -30.45 0.15
CA LEU A 7 32.73 -29.69 1.00
C LEU A 7 32.61 -28.18 0.77
N VAL A 8 32.43 -27.76 -0.49
CA VAL A 8 32.23 -26.35 -0.85
C VAL A 8 30.90 -25.83 -0.28
N SER A 9 29.81 -26.61 -0.35
CA SER A 9 28.53 -26.20 0.24
C SER A 9 28.58 -26.13 1.76
N LEU A 10 29.25 -27.08 2.44
CA LEU A 10 29.47 -27.00 3.88
C LEU A 10 30.28 -25.76 4.28
N LEU A 11 31.34 -25.43 3.52
CA LEU A 11 32.14 -24.23 3.75
C LEU A 11 31.31 -22.95 3.60
N VAL A 12 30.45 -22.85 2.58
CA VAL A 12 29.56 -21.69 2.40
C VAL A 12 28.59 -21.53 3.56
N VAL A 13 28.00 -22.62 4.05
CA VAL A 13 27.06 -22.57 5.19
C VAL A 13 27.78 -22.17 6.49
N LEU A 14 29.00 -22.67 6.72
CA LEU A 14 29.78 -22.35 7.92
C LEU A 14 30.28 -20.89 7.96
N TYR A 15 30.51 -20.29 6.79
CA TYR A 15 30.92 -18.89 6.67
C TYR A 15 29.77 -17.92 6.39
N ALA A 16 28.52 -18.41 6.34
CA ALA A 16 27.35 -17.56 6.19
C ALA A 16 27.22 -16.62 7.41
N LYS A 17 27.26 -15.32 7.14
CA LYS A 17 27.17 -14.29 8.19
C LYS A 17 25.75 -14.29 8.76
N LYS A 18 25.58 -14.78 9.99
CA LYS A 18 24.29 -14.77 10.69
C LYS A 18 24.00 -13.37 11.23
N ILE A 19 23.09 -12.64 10.59
CA ILE A 19 22.58 -11.39 11.13
C ILE A 19 21.42 -11.74 12.08
N THR A 20 21.62 -11.50 13.37
CA THR A 20 20.55 -11.69 14.37
C THR A 20 20.00 -10.30 14.71
N MET A 21 18.72 -10.09 14.44
CA MET A 21 18.06 -8.80 14.58
C MET A 21 17.00 -8.90 15.66
N GLN A 22 17.22 -8.24 16.79
CA GLN A 22 16.23 -8.19 17.88
C GLN A 22 15.07 -7.29 17.45
N THR A 23 13.97 -7.89 16.98
CA THR A 23 12.76 -7.14 16.63
C THR A 23 12.06 -6.72 17.93
N ARG A 24 11.62 -5.46 18.01
CA ARG A 24 10.68 -5.02 19.06
C ARG A 24 9.47 -4.45 18.36
N ARG A 25 8.28 -4.97 18.68
CA ARG A 25 7.01 -4.45 18.15
C ARG A 25 6.77 -3.06 18.74
N THR A 26 6.99 -2.01 17.94
CA THR A 26 6.43 -0.69 18.25
C THR A 26 4.97 -0.75 17.84
N GLY A 27 4.03 -0.66 18.78
CA GLY A 27 2.60 -0.68 18.44
C GLY A 27 2.25 0.35 17.36
N SER A 28 1.26 0.05 16.53
CA SER A 28 0.76 0.96 15.50
C SER A 28 0.31 2.31 16.07
N LEU A 29 0.14 3.33 15.21
CA LEU A 29 -0.43 4.60 15.65
C LEU A 29 -1.78 4.39 16.33
N ARG A 30 -2.62 3.48 15.82
CA ARG A 30 -3.87 3.08 16.47
C ARG A 30 -3.62 2.50 17.85
N ALA A 31 -2.73 1.52 17.99
CA ALA A 31 -2.40 0.93 19.29
C ALA A 31 -1.88 1.99 20.28
N LYS A 32 -1.05 2.94 19.82
CA LYS A 32 -0.58 4.08 20.62
C LYS A 32 -1.71 5.01 21.03
N LEU A 33 -2.59 5.39 20.11
CA LEU A 33 -3.74 6.27 20.36
C LEU A 33 -4.79 5.62 21.26
N ILE A 34 -4.97 4.30 21.18
CA ILE A 34 -5.83 3.54 22.10
C ILE A 34 -5.18 3.54 23.49
N ALA A 35 -3.88 3.22 23.59
CA ALA A 35 -3.16 3.22 24.85
C ALA A 35 -3.16 4.59 25.54
N THR A 36 -3.11 5.69 24.78
CA THR A 36 -3.16 7.06 25.32
C THR A 36 -4.57 7.63 25.45
N LYS A 37 -5.63 6.87 25.10
CA LYS A 37 -7.04 7.33 25.04
C LYS A 37 -7.26 8.58 24.15
N GLN A 38 -6.44 8.75 23.11
CA GLN A 38 -6.49 9.89 22.18
C GLN A 38 -7.15 9.56 20.84
N LEU A 39 -7.57 8.31 20.63
CA LEU A 39 -8.11 7.87 19.34
C LEU A 39 -9.32 8.70 18.89
N GLN A 40 -10.29 8.97 19.77
CA GLN A 40 -11.48 9.77 19.43
C GLN A 40 -11.12 11.18 18.96
N HIS A 41 -10.31 11.89 19.75
CA HIS A 41 -9.86 13.25 19.40
C HIS A 41 -9.06 13.27 18.07
N TYR A 42 -8.25 12.24 17.81
CA TYR A 42 -7.54 12.11 16.53
C TYR A 42 -8.53 11.95 15.37
N VAL A 43 -9.52 11.06 15.50
CA VAL A 43 -10.55 10.83 14.47
C VAL A 43 -11.37 12.08 14.21
N GLU A 44 -11.82 12.79 15.25
CA GLU A 44 -12.56 14.05 15.13
C GLU A 44 -11.77 15.14 14.39
N LYS A 45 -10.47 15.26 14.68
CA LYS A 45 -9.60 16.21 13.98
C LYS A 45 -9.48 15.89 12.49
N GLN A 46 -9.41 14.61 12.12
CA GLN A 46 -9.38 14.20 10.71
C GLN A 46 -10.73 14.44 10.03
N ARG A 47 -11.85 14.16 10.72
CA ARG A 47 -13.21 14.49 10.25
C ARG A 47 -13.34 15.98 9.96
N ALA A 48 -12.88 16.85 10.86
CA ALA A 48 -12.95 18.30 10.67
C ALA A 48 -12.16 18.78 9.43
N LYS A 49 -10.99 18.19 9.17
CA LYS A 49 -10.23 18.44 7.93
C LYS A 49 -11.01 17.99 6.69
N ARG A 50 -11.62 16.80 6.73
CA ARG A 50 -12.45 16.26 5.64
C ARG A 50 -13.66 17.16 5.36
N VAL A 51 -14.36 17.66 6.37
CA VAL A 51 -15.46 18.63 6.19
C VAL A 51 -15.01 19.89 5.43
N GLY A 52 -13.76 20.34 5.64
CA GLY A 52 -13.17 21.42 4.84
C GLY A 52 -12.92 21.06 3.37
N ILE A 53 -12.74 19.79 3.04
CA ILE A 53 -12.62 19.27 1.67
C ILE A 53 -14.01 19.15 1.02
N LEU A 54 -15.01 18.63 1.76
CA LEU A 54 -16.40 18.48 1.29
C LEU A 54 -17.05 19.81 0.88
N LYS A 55 -16.72 20.92 1.57
CA LYS A 55 -17.18 22.27 1.21
C LYS A 55 -16.74 22.75 -0.18
N ARG A 56 -15.86 22.03 -0.89
CA ARG A 56 -15.40 22.34 -2.25
C ARG A 56 -16.20 21.67 -3.38
N GLY A 57 -17.24 20.89 -3.06
CA GLY A 57 -18.29 20.51 -4.03
C GLY A 57 -18.11 19.19 -4.79
N SER A 58 -17.20 18.31 -4.35
CA SER A 58 -17.10 16.93 -4.85
C SER A 58 -17.39 15.95 -3.72
N GLU A 59 -18.52 15.25 -3.77
CA GLU A 59 -18.90 14.20 -2.82
C GLU A 59 -18.51 12.83 -3.41
N PRO A 60 -17.71 12.00 -2.71
CA PRO A 60 -17.72 10.55 -2.93
C PRO A 60 -18.92 9.92 -2.22
N PHE A 61 -19.47 8.86 -2.82
CA PHE A 61 -20.57 8.05 -2.29
C PHE A 61 -20.24 7.56 -0.87
N ARG A 62 -21.20 7.70 0.08
CA ARG A 62 -21.04 7.31 1.49
C ARG A 62 -21.54 5.89 1.70
N ASP A 63 -20.73 5.04 2.32
CA ASP A 63 -21.20 3.84 3.01
C ASP A 63 -20.89 3.87 4.52
N PHE A 64 -21.25 2.81 5.23
CA PHE A 64 -21.50 2.76 6.67
C PHE A 64 -20.30 3.08 7.60
N TYR A 65 -19.08 3.27 7.08
CA TYR A 65 -17.85 3.57 7.84
C TYR A 65 -17.07 4.77 7.28
N ASP A 66 -17.64 5.97 7.35
CA ASP A 66 -17.01 7.20 6.86
C ASP A 66 -15.83 7.78 7.69
N ASP A 67 -15.26 6.96 8.58
CA ASP A 67 -14.09 7.32 9.34
C ASP A 67 -12.87 6.66 8.73
N PHE A 68 -11.93 7.48 8.26
CA PHE A 68 -10.54 7.12 7.96
C PHE A 68 -10.16 5.74 8.51
N TYR A 69 -9.94 4.77 7.62
CA TYR A 69 -9.42 3.46 8.02
C TYR A 69 -8.05 3.65 8.66
N ILE A 70 -8.02 3.76 9.99
CA ILE A 70 -6.78 3.75 10.76
C ILE A 70 -6.35 2.28 10.85
N GLY A 71 -5.62 1.87 9.82
CA GLY A 71 -5.12 0.52 9.65
C GLY A 71 -3.66 0.35 10.09
N GLU A 72 -3.29 -0.90 10.32
CA GLU A 72 -1.88 -1.31 10.22
C GLU A 72 -1.57 -1.57 8.75
N ALA A 73 -0.39 -1.15 8.30
CA ALA A 73 0.09 -1.35 6.94
C ALA A 73 1.45 -2.01 6.97
N ILE A 74 1.70 -2.92 6.03
CA ILE A 74 3.02 -3.49 5.78
C ILE A 74 3.60 -2.91 4.49
N SER A 75 4.88 -2.57 4.51
CA SER A 75 5.62 -2.31 3.27
C SER A 75 6.26 -3.61 2.84
N ASP A 76 5.83 -4.12 1.69
CA ASP A 76 6.11 -5.50 1.28
C ASP A 76 6.58 -5.56 -0.17
N THR A 77 7.88 -5.80 -0.35
CA THR A 77 8.49 -6.00 -1.67
C THR A 77 8.14 -7.36 -2.29
N GLY A 78 7.45 -8.23 -1.57
CA GLY A 78 6.95 -9.52 -2.06
C GLY A 78 5.55 -9.46 -2.66
N THR A 79 4.89 -8.30 -2.59
CA THR A 79 3.52 -8.10 -3.11
C THR A 79 3.53 -7.08 -4.25
N SER A 80 2.94 -7.46 -5.38
CA SER A 80 2.94 -6.63 -6.58
C SER A 80 2.16 -5.31 -6.41
N TRP A 81 1.01 -5.34 -5.73
CA TRP A 81 0.01 -4.27 -5.80
C TRP A 81 -0.33 -3.69 -4.43
N ILE A 82 -1.16 -2.65 -4.38
CA ILE A 82 -1.70 -2.15 -3.11
C ILE A 82 -2.84 -3.05 -2.66
N GLY A 83 -2.68 -3.66 -1.49
CA GLY A 83 -3.76 -4.34 -0.78
C GLY A 83 -4.44 -3.36 0.16
N ALA A 84 -5.76 -3.28 0.14
CA ALA A 84 -6.54 -2.42 1.03
C ALA A 84 -7.89 -3.07 1.38
N PRO A 85 -8.61 -2.59 2.41
CA PRO A 85 -9.94 -3.10 2.75
C PRO A 85 -10.90 -3.00 1.56
N GLN A 86 -11.84 -3.93 1.45
CA GLN A 86 -12.82 -4.00 0.33
C GLN A 86 -13.47 -2.64 0.05
N GLN A 87 -13.89 -1.91 1.09
CA GLN A 87 -14.56 -0.60 0.93
C GLN A 87 -13.65 0.44 0.28
N VAL A 88 -12.33 0.38 0.53
CA VAL A 88 -11.37 1.27 -0.14
C VAL A 88 -11.28 0.91 -1.62
N ILE A 89 -11.27 -0.38 -1.93
CA ILE A 89 -11.23 -0.87 -3.32
C ILE A 89 -12.50 -0.47 -4.06
N ASP A 90 -13.68 -0.61 -3.46
CA ASP A 90 -14.95 -0.18 -4.05
C ASP A 90 -14.91 1.32 -4.41
N ASN A 91 -14.38 2.16 -3.52
CA ASN A 91 -14.19 3.59 -3.79
C ASN A 91 -13.19 3.86 -4.93
N VAL A 92 -12.12 3.06 -5.05
CA VAL A 92 -11.16 3.17 -6.15
C VAL A 92 -11.84 2.78 -7.47
N VAL A 93 -12.60 1.70 -7.48
CA VAL A 93 -13.35 1.21 -8.65
C VAL A 93 -14.34 2.27 -9.12
N ASP A 94 -15.14 2.83 -8.20
CA ASP A 94 -16.09 3.89 -8.50
C ASP A 94 -15.42 5.16 -9.05
N ALA A 95 -14.30 5.59 -8.44
CA ALA A 95 -13.60 6.79 -8.84
C ALA A 95 -12.86 6.67 -10.19
N THR A 96 -12.51 5.44 -10.57
CA THR A 96 -11.77 5.16 -11.81
C THR A 96 -12.65 4.66 -12.95
N GLY A 97 -13.88 4.22 -12.64
CA GLY A 97 -14.79 3.59 -13.60
C GLY A 97 -14.27 2.23 -14.05
N ALA A 98 -13.63 1.49 -13.15
CA ALA A 98 -13.02 0.20 -13.46
C ALA A 98 -14.04 -0.93 -13.58
N ASP A 99 -13.74 -1.88 -14.44
CA ASP A 99 -14.51 -3.12 -14.57
C ASP A 99 -13.69 -4.30 -14.02
N TYR A 100 -14.36 -5.23 -13.36
CA TYR A 100 -13.74 -6.45 -12.88
C TYR A 100 -13.64 -7.50 -13.99
N ASP A 101 -12.43 -7.95 -14.32
CA ASP A 101 -12.20 -9.08 -15.20
C ASP A 101 -12.16 -10.38 -14.38
N PHE A 102 -13.26 -11.13 -14.42
CA PHE A 102 -13.39 -12.41 -13.71
C PHE A 102 -12.42 -13.51 -14.16
N PHE A 103 -11.90 -13.43 -15.39
CA PHE A 103 -10.98 -14.46 -15.91
C PHE A 103 -9.54 -14.19 -15.46
N GLN A 104 -9.18 -12.91 -15.33
CA GLN A 104 -7.86 -12.48 -14.89
C GLN A 104 -7.77 -12.21 -13.39
N ASP A 105 -8.91 -12.06 -12.71
CA ASP A 105 -9.03 -11.74 -11.28
C ASP A 105 -8.46 -10.34 -10.93
N ILE A 106 -8.70 -9.37 -11.82
CA ILE A 106 -8.13 -8.01 -11.73
C ILE A 106 -9.16 -6.95 -12.10
N TYR A 107 -8.98 -5.73 -11.58
CA TYR A 107 -9.70 -4.56 -12.08
C TYR A 107 -9.01 -3.98 -13.30
N THR A 108 -9.80 -3.55 -14.27
CA THR A 108 -9.30 -3.05 -15.55
C THR A 108 -9.92 -1.70 -15.92
N VAL A 109 -9.14 -0.89 -16.63
CA VAL A 109 -9.56 0.41 -17.19
C VAL A 109 -8.98 0.57 -18.60
N PRO A 110 -9.55 1.43 -19.45
CA PRO A 110 -8.90 1.85 -20.69
C PRO A 110 -7.50 2.43 -20.46
N CYS A 111 -6.51 2.06 -21.26
CA CYS A 111 -5.12 2.51 -21.09
C CYS A 111 -4.89 4.01 -21.30
N ASN A 112 -5.80 4.69 -22.01
CA ASN A 112 -5.79 6.16 -22.11
C ASN A 112 -6.00 6.84 -20.74
N ASN A 113 -6.42 6.10 -19.72
CA ASN A 113 -6.58 6.59 -18.37
C ASN A 113 -5.27 6.66 -17.55
N MET A 114 -4.16 6.17 -18.10
CA MET A 114 -2.89 6.03 -17.37
C MET A 114 -2.39 7.35 -16.76
N ASP A 115 -2.60 8.49 -17.42
CA ASP A 115 -2.17 9.81 -16.92
C ASP A 115 -3.33 10.78 -16.62
N THR A 116 -4.59 10.29 -16.65
CA THR A 116 -5.78 11.16 -16.54
C THR A 116 -6.57 10.95 -15.25
N LEU A 117 -6.42 9.79 -14.61
CA LEU A 117 -7.13 9.47 -13.37
C LEU A 117 -6.58 10.25 -12.17
N PRO A 118 -7.42 10.51 -11.14
CA PRO A 118 -7.00 11.27 -9.96
C PRO A 118 -5.92 10.52 -9.17
N PRO A 119 -4.97 11.21 -8.51
CA PRO A 119 -3.98 10.53 -7.70
C PRO A 119 -4.61 9.80 -6.51
N PHE A 120 -4.05 8.65 -6.15
CA PHE A 120 -4.41 7.92 -4.93
C PHE A 120 -3.55 8.40 -3.76
N ASN A 121 -4.18 8.96 -2.72
CA ASN A 121 -3.48 9.55 -1.59
C ASN A 121 -3.57 8.68 -0.34
N VAL A 122 -2.42 8.31 0.23
CA VAL A 122 -2.33 7.60 1.51
C VAL A 122 -1.71 8.53 2.55
N THR A 123 -2.33 8.62 3.74
CA THR A 123 -1.76 9.40 4.85
C THR A 123 -1.10 8.48 5.88
N ILE A 124 0.23 8.55 6.00
CA ILE A 124 1.01 7.78 6.97
C ILE A 124 1.61 8.74 7.98
N ASN A 125 1.27 8.56 9.27
CA ASN A 125 1.74 9.41 10.38
C ASN A 125 1.50 10.92 10.14
N GLY A 126 0.36 11.27 9.54
CA GLY A 126 -0.02 12.66 9.26
C GLY A 126 0.67 13.29 8.05
N LYS A 127 1.53 12.56 7.33
CA LYS A 127 2.10 12.98 6.05
C LYS A 127 1.37 12.28 4.90
N GLU A 128 0.98 13.06 3.91
CA GLU A 128 0.33 12.54 2.70
C GLU A 128 1.38 12.04 1.69
N TYR A 129 1.10 10.89 1.10
CA TYR A 129 1.86 10.23 0.05
C TYR A 129 0.93 10.06 -1.14
N SER A 130 1.19 10.82 -2.20
CA SER A 130 0.37 10.85 -3.42
C SER A 130 0.96 9.95 -4.51
N ILE A 131 0.15 9.00 -4.97
CA ILE A 131 0.47 8.02 -6.01
C ILE A 131 -0.24 8.47 -7.30
N PRO A 132 0.49 8.90 -8.34
CA PRO A 132 -0.12 9.30 -9.61
C PRO A 132 -0.70 8.08 -10.34
N SER A 133 -1.66 8.30 -11.23
CA SER A 133 -2.30 7.24 -12.01
C SER A 133 -1.31 6.42 -12.84
N SER A 134 -0.23 7.03 -13.30
CA SER A 134 0.85 6.36 -14.05
C SER A 134 1.55 5.25 -13.27
N GLU A 135 1.41 5.23 -11.95
CA GLU A 135 2.00 4.21 -11.09
C GLU A 135 1.03 3.07 -10.81
N TYR A 136 -0.29 3.35 -10.82
CA TYR A 136 -1.32 2.38 -10.45
C TYR A 136 -2.19 1.88 -11.61
N VAL A 137 -2.07 2.46 -12.80
CA VAL A 137 -2.66 1.97 -14.05
C VAL A 137 -1.52 1.43 -14.90
N LEU A 138 -1.49 0.12 -15.15
CA LEU A 138 -0.39 -0.52 -15.89
C LEU A 138 -0.87 -1.25 -17.13
N ASP A 139 -0.16 -1.03 -18.23
CA ASP A 139 -0.30 -1.86 -19.42
C ASP A 139 0.43 -3.18 -19.18
N LEU A 140 -0.34 -4.24 -18.91
CA LEU A 140 0.15 -5.61 -18.75
C LEU A 140 0.07 -6.41 -20.06
N GLY A 141 -0.25 -5.77 -21.18
CA GLY A 141 -0.45 -6.45 -22.46
C GLY A 141 -1.73 -7.28 -22.52
N LEU A 142 -2.79 -6.87 -21.82
CA LEU A 142 -4.10 -7.55 -21.80
C LEU A 142 -4.82 -7.52 -23.16
N GLY A 143 -4.39 -6.63 -24.07
CA GLY A 143 -4.99 -6.42 -25.38
C GLY A 143 -6.09 -5.36 -25.37
N ASN A 144 -6.59 -5.01 -26.56
CA ASN A 144 -7.71 -4.08 -26.78
C ASN A 144 -7.60 -2.68 -26.12
N GLY A 145 -6.38 -2.24 -25.77
CA GLY A 145 -6.18 -0.99 -25.05
C GLY A 145 -6.67 -1.04 -23.60
N THR A 146 -6.68 -2.23 -23.00
CA THR A 146 -7.05 -2.46 -21.60
C THR A 146 -5.82 -2.52 -20.71
N CYS A 147 -5.86 -1.78 -19.60
CA CYS A 147 -4.82 -1.70 -18.59
C CYS A 147 -5.36 -2.20 -17.25
N ALA A 148 -4.47 -2.72 -16.41
CA ALA A 148 -4.80 -3.19 -15.07
C ALA A 148 -4.72 -2.04 -14.05
N LEU A 149 -5.64 -2.07 -13.09
CA LEU A 149 -5.52 -1.34 -11.84
C LEU A 149 -4.74 -2.19 -10.83
N THR A 150 -3.68 -1.63 -10.27
CA THR A 150 -2.80 -2.36 -9.35
C THR A 150 -3.28 -2.28 -7.91
N PHE A 151 -4.51 -2.72 -7.68
CA PHE A 151 -5.13 -2.78 -6.36
C PHE A 151 -5.86 -4.11 -6.19
N PHE A 152 -5.91 -4.62 -4.96
CA PHE A 152 -6.72 -5.78 -4.62
C PHE A 152 -7.32 -5.65 -3.22
N ALA A 153 -8.47 -6.28 -3.03
CA ALA A 153 -9.17 -6.28 -1.75
C ALA A 153 -8.52 -7.26 -0.79
N MET A 154 -8.36 -6.81 0.45
CA MET A 154 -7.97 -7.63 1.59
C MET A 154 -9.19 -7.89 2.46
N ASP A 155 -9.35 -9.15 2.87
CA ASP A 155 -10.36 -9.54 3.85
C ASP A 155 -9.85 -9.23 5.27
N ASP A 156 -10.61 -8.45 6.03
CA ASP A 156 -10.26 -8.04 7.41
C ASP A 156 -10.94 -8.90 8.48
N SER A 157 -11.52 -10.04 8.07
CA SER A 157 -12.46 -10.87 8.84
C SER A 157 -12.06 -11.23 10.28
N ASN A 158 -10.77 -11.18 10.63
CA ASN A 158 -10.27 -11.52 11.97
C ASN A 158 -9.68 -10.35 12.78
N GLY A 159 -9.59 -9.13 12.24
CA GLY A 159 -9.18 -7.92 12.96
C GLY A 159 -7.74 -7.88 13.52
N SER A 160 -6.96 -8.96 13.36
CA SER A 160 -5.57 -9.09 13.85
C SER A 160 -4.50 -8.90 12.77
N ASP A 161 -4.90 -8.85 11.50
CA ASP A 161 -4.00 -8.78 10.35
C ASP A 161 -3.83 -7.33 9.86
N PRO A 162 -2.68 -7.00 9.25
CA PRO A 162 -2.50 -5.70 8.64
C PRO A 162 -3.53 -5.49 7.55
N THR A 163 -4.39 -4.51 7.76
CA THR A 163 -5.46 -4.09 6.86
C THR A 163 -4.97 -3.52 5.52
N TRP A 164 -3.66 -3.29 5.36
CA TRP A 164 -3.06 -2.69 4.17
C TRP A 164 -1.72 -3.34 3.80
N ILE A 165 -1.49 -3.49 2.50
CA ILE A 165 -0.19 -3.86 1.93
C ILE A 165 0.26 -2.77 0.96
N LEU A 166 1.45 -2.22 1.19
CA LEU A 166 2.12 -1.26 0.32
C LEU A 166 3.13 -2.01 -0.55
N GLY A 167 2.62 -2.59 -1.65
CA GLY A 167 3.39 -3.37 -2.63
C GLY A 167 4.10 -2.52 -3.70
N ASP A 168 4.43 -3.14 -4.83
CA ASP A 168 5.27 -2.52 -5.88
C ASP A 168 4.70 -1.20 -6.42
N THR A 169 3.37 -1.04 -6.52
CA THR A 169 2.74 0.25 -6.85
C THR A 169 3.23 1.39 -5.96
N PHE A 170 3.33 1.15 -4.65
CA PHE A 170 3.84 2.13 -3.69
C PHE A 170 5.37 2.24 -3.77
N ILE A 171 6.08 1.10 -3.87
CA ILE A 171 7.55 1.02 -3.87
C ILE A 171 8.17 1.66 -5.13
N ARG A 172 7.49 1.57 -6.29
CA ARG A 172 7.88 2.28 -7.51
C ARG A 172 7.74 3.79 -7.35
N THR A 173 6.66 4.22 -6.69
CA THR A 173 6.39 5.63 -6.45
C THR A 173 7.36 6.25 -5.43
N PHE A 174 7.76 5.49 -4.41
CA PHE A 174 8.57 5.95 -3.29
C PHE A 174 9.73 4.99 -2.98
N CYS A 175 10.93 5.56 -2.88
CA CYS A 175 12.08 4.85 -2.31
C CYS A 175 11.84 4.60 -0.82
N ASN A 176 11.84 3.32 -0.45
CA ASN A 176 11.63 2.86 0.93
C ASN A 176 12.98 2.60 1.61
N ILE A 177 13.18 3.22 2.77
CA ILE A 177 14.39 3.08 3.58
C ILE A 177 14.01 2.33 4.86
N TYR A 178 14.50 1.09 4.98
CA TYR A 178 14.24 0.24 6.14
C TYR A 178 15.36 0.41 7.17
N ASP A 179 15.18 1.34 8.12
CA ASP A 179 16.08 1.52 9.24
C ASP A 179 15.66 0.60 10.39
N VAL A 180 16.16 -0.62 10.31
CA VAL A 180 15.99 -1.66 11.33
C VAL A 180 16.44 -1.20 12.71
N GLY A 181 17.60 -0.54 12.80
CA GLY A 181 18.20 -0.13 14.06
C GLY A 181 17.37 0.93 14.76
N GLY A 182 16.90 1.91 13.98
CA GLY A 182 15.98 2.96 14.41
C GLY A 182 14.52 2.52 14.52
N LYS A 183 14.16 1.32 14.06
CA LYS A 183 12.79 0.76 14.03
C LYS A 183 11.82 1.69 13.29
N GLN A 184 12.25 2.17 12.14
CA GLN A 184 11.49 3.12 11.35
C GLN A 184 11.62 2.81 9.86
N ILE A 185 10.59 3.18 9.11
CA ILE A 185 10.62 3.14 7.65
C ILE A 185 10.50 4.58 7.15
N GLY A 186 11.43 4.96 6.29
CA GLY A 186 11.45 6.25 5.61
C GLY A 186 10.95 6.12 4.18
N PHE A 187 10.26 7.14 3.69
CA PHE A 187 9.74 7.20 2.33
C PHE A 187 10.19 8.51 1.66
N ALA A 188 10.84 8.39 0.51
CA ALA A 188 11.25 9.51 -0.34
C ALA A 188 10.69 9.33 -1.74
N LYS A 189 10.32 10.42 -2.44
CA LYS A 189 9.82 10.31 -3.83
C LYS A 189 10.89 9.67 -4.72
N ALA A 190 10.53 8.61 -5.44
CA ALA A 190 11.45 7.95 -6.35
C ALA A 190 11.76 8.87 -7.55
N LYS A 191 13.00 8.77 -8.05
CA LYS A 191 13.40 9.42 -9.30
C LYS A 191 13.27 8.41 -10.44
N HIS A 192 12.30 8.64 -11.31
CA HIS A 192 12.17 7.89 -12.55
C HIS A 192 13.15 8.48 -13.57
N GLY A 193 14.18 7.71 -13.92
CA GLY A 193 15.03 8.02 -15.07
C GLY A 193 14.26 7.72 -16.36
N LYS A 194 14.46 8.53 -17.40
CA LYS A 194 14.12 8.09 -18.76
C LYS A 194 15.11 6.97 -19.10
N ILE A 195 14.60 5.77 -19.33
CA ILE A 195 15.37 4.66 -19.90
C ILE A 195 15.37 4.85 -21.41
#